data_AF-A0A963PIR9-F1
#
_entry.id   AF-A0A963PIR9-F1
#
_cell.length_a   1.000
_cell.length_b   1.000
_cell.length_c   1.000
_cell.angle_alpha   90.00
_cell.angle_beta   90.00
_cell.angle_gamma   90.00
#
_symmetry.space_group_name_H-M   'P 1'
#
loop_
_entity.id
_entity.type
_entity.pdbx_description
1 polymer ?
#
loop_
_entity_poly.entity_id
_entity_poly.type
_entity_poly.pdbx_seq_one_letter_code
_entity_poly.pdbx_strand_id
1 'polypeptide(L)'
;MIISVSLACGAAQAVDATGGAGATGAAAPATNVNANANAIANAVTDGWLGLYDAKAFSLSIAGAGALPPSRQAAWYFRGETVAVPKSGLPLAGYEPGVRAFDDVEHWASTRAPDAALDYPPLVWVAAPQRIRDARLAPEGKELVASSGAMPFKFVPKIALNRSYADASSIKFFASRPLMLRGTLTPEGFVARSVWPEDFAFGPDAPATRALPAGDATQAMRTLMREMPQGGAQSPYAAMTLWQRPGDTGKWVGKPVLGLMVNGAQGDDDEAHGGHFAIVTGRVQADGSIGDWLVNNFYSLDVESEKGIIAAPVPLDNYLADLNAGQGWYRPSTMLVAVLEEERAAVLVQSALNRVYNQFYRHQLVYYHPNQNCASISVDTLRALGWDVPARGPSSRVLAWLGYPFIALKDMSIGKAKLAFDYLRTDQTRLMPAAALEEAFASLLALASGAPPQPPEGKLA
;
A
#
# COMPACT_ATOMS: atom_id res chain seq x y z
N MET A 1 -15.96 11.09 -0.41
CA MET A 1 -16.53 10.00 -1.24
C MET A 1 -15.91 8.67 -0.83
N ILE A 2 -16.58 7.52 -0.98
CA ILE A 2 -16.02 6.20 -0.59
C ILE A 2 -16.11 5.22 -1.77
N ILE A 3 -14.97 4.63 -2.14
CA ILE A 3 -14.80 3.79 -3.33
C ILE A 3 -14.04 2.52 -2.94
N SER A 4 -14.40 1.40 -3.55
CA SER A 4 -13.63 0.16 -3.43
C SER A 4 -12.87 -0.08 -4.73
N VAL A 5 -11.60 -0.47 -4.59
CA VAL A 5 -10.70 -0.82 -5.67
C VAL A 5 -10.17 -2.22 -5.41
N SER A 6 -10.40 -3.14 -6.34
CA SER A 6 -9.83 -4.48 -6.33
C SER A 6 -8.65 -4.54 -7.30
N LEU A 7 -7.51 -5.00 -6.81
CA LEU A 7 -6.23 -5.04 -7.51
C LEU A 7 -5.67 -6.46 -7.49
N ALA A 8 -5.33 -6.97 -8.66
CA ALA A 8 -4.54 -8.20 -8.81
C ALA A 8 -3.44 -7.96 -9.86
N CYS A 9 -2.19 -8.25 -9.52
CA CYS A 9 -1.08 -8.17 -10.47
C CYS A 9 -0.81 -9.56 -11.06
N GLY A 10 -1.44 -9.86 -12.19
CA GLY A 10 -1.11 -11.04 -13.00
C GLY A 10 -1.58 -12.38 -12.42
N ALA A 11 -1.84 -13.32 -13.32
CA ALA A 11 -2.35 -14.65 -13.01
C ALA A 11 -1.24 -15.56 -12.44
N ALA A 12 -0.93 -15.44 -11.16
CA ALA A 12 0.02 -16.35 -10.49
C ALA A 12 -0.72 -17.44 -9.71
N GLN A 13 -1.16 -18.49 -10.42
CA GLN A 13 -1.04 -19.92 -10.07
C GLN A 13 -1.80 -20.75 -11.10
N ALA A 14 -1.07 -21.38 -12.02
CA ALA A 14 -1.57 -22.50 -12.81
C ALA A 14 -1.29 -23.79 -12.03
N VAL A 15 -2.35 -24.44 -11.54
CA VAL A 15 -2.34 -25.90 -11.36
C VAL A 15 -2.83 -26.49 -12.67
N ASP A 16 -2.11 -27.49 -13.17
CA ASP A 16 -2.37 -28.20 -14.42
C ASP A 16 -3.86 -28.44 -14.70
N ALA A 17 -4.34 -27.92 -15.82
CA ALA A 17 -5.49 -28.49 -16.53
C ALA A 17 -5.34 -28.23 -18.03
N THR A 18 -5.30 -29.33 -18.77
CA THR A 18 -5.21 -29.42 -20.22
C THR A 18 -6.49 -28.91 -20.91
N GLY A 19 -6.31 -28.25 -22.06
CA GLY A 19 -7.28 -28.29 -23.16
C GLY A 19 -7.86 -26.96 -23.67
N GLY A 20 -7.84 -26.80 -25.00
CA GLY A 20 -8.87 -26.06 -25.73
C GLY A 20 -8.43 -24.76 -26.40
N ALA A 21 -8.21 -24.81 -27.70
CA ALA A 21 -7.90 -23.66 -28.57
C ALA A 21 -9.13 -22.80 -28.90
N GLY A 22 -8.89 -21.53 -29.26
CA GLY A 22 -9.87 -20.66 -29.90
C GLY A 22 -9.39 -19.21 -30.01
N ALA A 23 -8.79 -18.85 -31.16
CA ALA A 23 -8.39 -17.48 -31.49
C ALA A 23 -9.56 -16.70 -32.14
N THR A 24 -9.63 -15.39 -31.92
CA THR A 24 -9.84 -14.39 -32.98
C THR A 24 -9.40 -13.02 -32.48
N GLY A 25 -8.58 -12.34 -33.28
CA GLY A 25 -8.07 -11.00 -33.01
C GLY A 25 -8.89 -9.93 -33.70
N ALA A 26 -8.91 -8.74 -33.11
CA ALA A 26 -9.28 -7.50 -33.78
C ALA A 26 -8.28 -6.42 -33.37
N ALA A 27 -7.58 -5.87 -34.35
CA ALA A 27 -6.63 -4.76 -34.18
C ALA A 27 -7.40 -3.44 -34.02
N ALA A 28 -7.01 -2.63 -33.03
CA ALA A 28 -7.48 -1.25 -32.87
C ALA A 28 -6.40 -0.26 -33.35
N PRO A 29 -6.77 0.90 -33.91
CA PRO A 29 -5.88 1.74 -34.68
C PRO A 29 -4.97 2.61 -33.79
N ALA A 30 -3.76 2.85 -34.29
CA ALA A 30 -2.79 3.75 -33.69
C ALA A 30 -3.24 5.22 -33.84
N THR A 31 -3.50 5.89 -32.73
CA THR A 31 -3.58 7.35 -32.67
C THR A 31 -2.25 7.92 -32.19
N ASN A 32 -1.60 8.67 -33.08
CA ASN A 32 -0.40 9.47 -32.82
C ASN A 32 -0.64 10.47 -31.68
N VAL A 33 0.23 10.44 -30.67
CA VAL A 33 0.47 11.57 -29.76
C VAL A 33 1.94 11.95 -29.89
N ASN A 34 2.19 13.16 -30.38
CA ASN A 34 3.53 13.72 -30.51
C ASN A 34 4.12 14.09 -29.14
N ALA A 35 5.20 13.37 -28.80
CA ALA A 35 6.54 13.88 -28.45
C ALA A 35 6.77 14.79 -27.21
N ASN A 36 7.62 14.23 -26.32
CA ASN A 36 8.78 14.83 -25.63
C ASN A 36 8.64 15.35 -24.20
N ALA A 37 8.80 14.42 -23.25
CA ALA A 37 9.75 14.53 -22.14
C ALA A 37 10.34 13.13 -21.87
N ASN A 38 11.64 13.04 -21.56
CA ASN A 38 12.48 11.84 -21.40
C ASN A 38 11.70 10.55 -21.03
N ALA A 39 11.67 9.58 -21.95
CA ALA A 39 11.04 8.28 -21.71
C ALA A 39 11.56 7.57 -20.45
N ILE A 40 12.79 7.88 -20.06
CA ILE A 40 13.44 7.40 -18.84
C ILE A 40 13.68 8.63 -17.95
N ALA A 41 12.86 8.77 -16.91
CA ALA A 41 12.96 9.82 -15.92
C ALA A 41 13.60 9.28 -14.63
N ASN A 42 14.18 10.16 -13.80
CA ASN A 42 14.52 9.73 -12.44
C ASN A 42 13.23 9.55 -11.64
N ALA A 43 13.25 8.67 -10.64
CA ALA A 43 12.08 8.39 -9.80
C ALA A 43 11.52 9.62 -9.03
N VAL A 44 12.26 10.73 -9.00
CA VAL A 44 11.94 11.97 -8.24
C VAL A 44 11.99 13.25 -9.09
N THR A 45 12.06 13.16 -10.43
CA THR A 45 12.20 14.36 -11.27
C THR A 45 10.89 15.11 -11.53
N ASP A 46 9.75 14.42 -11.45
CA ASP A 46 8.44 14.93 -11.83
C ASP A 46 7.29 14.15 -11.19
N GLY A 47 6.09 14.75 -11.23
CA GLY A 47 4.89 14.17 -10.66
C GLY A 47 4.87 14.20 -9.14
N TRP A 48 4.24 13.18 -8.56
CA TRP A 48 3.97 13.10 -7.14
C TRP A 48 4.63 11.86 -6.52
N LEU A 49 4.85 11.93 -5.21
CA LEU A 49 5.03 10.76 -4.35
C LEU A 49 3.98 10.90 -3.23
N GLY A 50 2.87 10.18 -3.33
CA GLY A 50 1.70 10.38 -2.47
C GLY A 50 1.20 11.83 -2.52
N LEU A 51 1.34 12.54 -1.41
CA LEU A 51 0.95 13.95 -1.27
C LEU A 51 2.07 14.94 -1.60
N TYR A 52 3.31 14.46 -1.77
CA TYR A 52 4.49 15.31 -1.95
C TYR A 52 4.79 15.55 -3.42
N ASP A 53 5.28 16.74 -3.76
CA ASP A 53 5.96 16.97 -5.04
C ASP A 53 7.23 16.11 -5.08
N ALA A 54 7.36 15.27 -6.11
CA ALA A 54 8.52 14.39 -6.27
C ALA A 54 9.84 15.20 -6.32
N LYS A 55 9.82 16.41 -6.85
CA LYS A 55 10.97 17.32 -6.94
C LYS A 55 11.46 17.82 -5.58
N ALA A 56 10.68 17.62 -4.51
CA ALA A 56 11.11 17.92 -3.15
C ALA A 56 12.14 16.91 -2.62
N PHE A 57 12.42 15.83 -3.35
CA PHE A 57 13.35 14.78 -2.96
C PHE A 57 14.61 14.73 -3.83
N SER A 58 15.65 14.13 -3.27
CA SER A 58 16.88 13.72 -3.96
C SER A 58 17.08 12.22 -3.75
N LEU A 59 17.71 11.53 -4.70
CA LEU A 59 17.95 10.10 -4.59
C LEU A 59 19.20 9.79 -3.75
N SER A 60 19.09 8.73 -2.95
CA SER A 60 20.18 7.91 -2.43
C SER A 60 20.12 6.57 -3.13
N ILE A 61 21.20 6.15 -3.80
CA ILE A 61 21.27 4.89 -4.53
C ILE A 61 22.34 4.03 -3.85
N ALA A 62 21.93 2.97 -3.16
CA ALA A 62 22.83 2.10 -2.40
C ALA A 62 23.78 2.90 -1.47
N GLY A 63 23.21 3.89 -0.77
CA GLY A 63 23.93 4.78 0.16
C GLY A 63 24.77 5.88 -0.50
N ALA A 64 24.86 5.94 -1.82
CA ALA A 64 25.51 7.03 -2.55
C ALA A 64 24.51 8.13 -2.92
N GLY A 65 24.89 9.40 -2.74
CA GLY A 65 24.03 10.56 -3.06
C GLY A 65 23.49 11.23 -1.80
N ALA A 66 22.18 11.49 -1.77
CA ALA A 66 21.54 12.12 -0.61
C ALA A 66 21.61 11.20 0.62
N LEU A 67 21.91 11.74 1.80
CA LEU A 67 21.96 10.94 3.02
C LEU A 67 20.64 11.08 3.80
N PRO A 68 19.95 9.97 4.14
CA PRO A 68 18.78 10.05 5.01
C PRO A 68 19.11 10.75 6.33
N PRO A 69 18.26 11.68 6.82
CA PRO A 69 18.47 12.39 8.08
C PRO A 69 18.51 11.47 9.30
N SER A 70 17.85 10.30 9.22
CA SER A 70 17.91 9.26 10.25
C SER A 70 19.06 8.28 9.96
N ARG A 71 20.01 8.17 10.88
CA ARG A 71 21.12 7.19 10.79
C ARG A 71 20.63 5.76 10.76
N GLN A 72 19.58 5.45 11.52
CA GLN A 72 18.97 4.13 11.56
C GLN A 72 18.30 3.81 10.22
N ALA A 73 17.55 4.75 9.65
CA ALA A 73 16.96 4.59 8.33
C ALA A 73 18.07 4.40 7.26
N ALA A 74 19.15 5.19 7.31
CA ALA A 74 20.30 5.00 6.43
C ALA A 74 20.94 3.60 6.56
N TRP A 75 20.95 3.01 7.77
CA TRP A 75 21.46 1.66 7.98
C TRP A 75 20.58 0.60 7.33
N TYR A 76 19.26 0.65 7.54
CA TYR A 76 18.31 -0.31 6.95
C TYR A 76 18.32 -0.23 5.42
N PHE A 77 18.39 0.97 4.86
CA PHE A 77 18.27 1.21 3.41
C PHE A 77 19.61 1.39 2.69
N ARG A 78 20.74 1.00 3.31
CA ARG A 78 22.09 1.18 2.74
C ARG A 78 22.30 0.50 1.38
N GLY A 79 21.55 -0.57 1.09
CA GLY A 79 21.60 -1.28 -0.20
C GLY A 79 20.49 -0.88 -1.17
N GLU A 80 19.62 0.04 -0.77
CA GLU A 80 18.38 0.35 -1.48
C GLU A 80 18.45 1.69 -2.20
N THR A 81 17.53 1.89 -3.15
CA THR A 81 17.27 3.22 -3.71
C THR A 81 16.14 3.90 -2.95
N VAL A 82 16.43 5.03 -2.32
CA VAL A 82 15.46 5.81 -1.54
C VAL A 82 15.43 7.27 -1.98
N ALA A 83 14.26 7.88 -1.88
CA ALA A 83 14.07 9.31 -2.05
C ALA A 83 14.17 9.98 -0.67
N VAL A 84 15.09 10.93 -0.53
CA VAL A 84 15.37 11.68 0.70
C VAL A 84 14.91 13.12 0.52
N PRO A 85 14.14 13.70 1.47
CA PRO A 85 13.73 15.10 1.36
C PRO A 85 14.93 16.04 1.24
N LYS A 86 14.82 17.06 0.41
CA LYS A 86 15.83 18.12 0.29
C LYS A 86 15.94 18.93 1.58
N SER A 87 17.11 19.52 1.80
CA SER A 87 17.39 20.39 2.95
C SER A 87 16.40 21.56 3.02
N GLY A 88 16.00 21.95 4.24
CA GLY A 88 15.08 23.06 4.48
C GLY A 88 13.59 22.71 4.50
N LEU A 89 13.23 21.46 4.17
CA LEU A 89 11.85 20.97 4.27
C LEU A 89 11.51 20.55 5.72
N PRO A 90 10.25 20.69 6.15
CA PRO A 90 9.83 20.31 7.50
C PRO A 90 9.87 18.79 7.64
N LEU A 91 10.89 18.26 8.30
CA LEU A 91 10.98 16.81 8.57
C LEU A 91 10.09 16.43 9.76
N ALA A 92 9.44 15.27 9.69
CA ALA A 92 8.72 14.72 10.82
C ALA A 92 9.68 14.45 11.99
N GLY A 93 9.38 15.02 13.16
CA GLY A 93 10.05 14.72 14.42
C GLY A 93 9.38 13.55 15.16
N TYR A 94 9.86 13.25 16.37
CA TYR A 94 9.21 12.36 17.35
C TYR A 94 9.67 12.74 18.77
N GLU A 95 8.92 12.37 19.81
CA GLU A 95 9.31 12.60 21.21
C GLU A 95 10.08 11.38 21.76
N PRO A 96 11.36 11.50 22.13
CA PRO A 96 12.13 10.38 22.67
C PRO A 96 11.60 9.88 24.01
N GLY A 97 11.53 8.55 24.18
CA GLY A 97 11.14 7.93 25.46
C GLY A 97 9.64 7.95 25.78
N VAL A 98 8.82 8.52 24.90
CA VAL A 98 7.35 8.49 24.98
C VAL A 98 6.83 7.33 24.13
N ARG A 99 5.75 6.66 24.56
CA ARG A 99 5.12 5.58 23.76
C ARG A 99 4.60 6.16 22.44
N ALA A 100 4.73 5.41 21.35
CA ALA A 100 4.53 5.96 20.02
C ALA A 100 3.17 6.60 19.77
N PHE A 101 2.09 6.00 20.26
CA PHE A 101 0.75 6.52 20.05
C PHE A 101 0.39 7.65 21.02
N ASP A 102 0.96 7.68 22.23
CA ASP A 102 0.86 8.83 23.14
C ASP A 102 1.56 10.07 22.54
N ASP A 103 2.73 9.84 21.90
CA ASP A 103 3.46 10.88 21.18
C ASP A 103 2.65 11.43 20.00
N VAL A 104 2.02 10.56 19.20
CA VAL A 104 1.13 10.97 18.10
C VAL A 104 -0.06 11.76 18.62
N GLU A 105 -0.73 11.31 19.67
CA GLU A 105 -1.88 12.00 20.27
C GLU A 105 -1.49 13.39 20.78
N HIS A 106 -0.40 13.49 21.54
CA HIS A 106 0.09 14.77 22.06
C HIS A 106 0.50 15.72 20.94
N TRP A 107 1.27 15.25 19.95
CA TRP A 107 1.66 16.03 18.78
C TRP A 107 0.43 16.51 18.00
N ALA A 108 -0.54 15.62 17.77
CA ALA A 108 -1.76 15.98 17.05
C ALA A 108 -2.55 17.05 17.80
N SER A 109 -2.66 16.96 19.14
CA SER A 109 -3.37 17.96 19.96
C SER A 109 -2.76 19.37 19.89
N THR A 110 -1.46 19.49 19.63
CA THR A 110 -0.73 20.77 19.57
C THR A 110 -0.48 21.30 18.16
N ARG A 111 -0.62 20.45 17.12
CA ARG A 111 -0.38 20.82 15.71
C ARG A 111 -1.39 21.85 15.16
N ALA A 112 -0.94 22.92 14.51
CA ALA A 112 -1.87 23.86 13.86
C ALA A 112 -2.72 23.16 12.77
N PRO A 113 -4.03 23.47 12.62
CA PRO A 113 -4.88 22.82 11.61
C PRO A 113 -4.40 23.03 10.16
N ASP A 114 -3.69 24.12 9.90
CA ASP A 114 -3.10 24.52 8.62
C ASP A 114 -1.59 24.20 8.53
N ALA A 115 -1.05 23.41 9.47
CA ALA A 115 0.36 23.04 9.46
C ALA A 115 0.73 22.27 8.19
N ALA A 116 1.78 22.74 7.51
CA ALA A 116 2.32 22.14 6.30
C ALA A 116 2.68 20.66 6.51
N LEU A 117 2.55 19.85 5.46
CA LEU A 117 2.88 18.43 5.46
C LEU A 117 4.32 18.17 5.93
N ASP A 118 4.48 17.36 6.97
CA ASP A 118 5.79 16.94 7.46
C ASP A 118 6.35 15.87 6.51
N TYR A 119 7.64 15.93 6.17
CA TYR A 119 8.31 14.99 5.28
C TYR A 119 8.82 13.76 6.03
N PRO A 120 8.78 12.55 5.41
CA PRO A 120 9.31 11.34 6.02
C PRO A 120 10.85 11.37 6.07
N PRO A 121 11.49 10.54 6.91
CA PRO A 121 12.94 10.39 6.86
C PRO A 121 13.43 9.90 5.48
N LEU A 122 12.62 9.10 4.78
CA LEU A 122 12.83 8.68 3.40
C LEU A 122 11.53 8.08 2.81
N VAL A 123 11.49 7.94 1.49
CA VAL A 123 10.53 7.09 0.77
C VAL A 123 11.31 5.99 0.03
N TRP A 124 10.91 4.74 0.17
CA TRP A 124 11.56 3.62 -0.53
C TRP A 124 11.02 3.49 -1.95
N VAL A 125 11.76 4.02 -2.92
CA VAL A 125 11.38 4.02 -4.34
C VAL A 125 11.91 2.81 -5.12
N ALA A 126 12.71 1.96 -4.46
CA ALA A 126 13.37 0.72 -4.91
C ALA A 126 14.32 0.83 -6.12
N ALA A 127 14.04 1.70 -7.09
CA ALA A 127 14.86 1.88 -8.27
C ALA A 127 14.99 3.36 -8.68
N PRO A 128 16.10 3.75 -9.32
CA PRO A 128 16.39 5.14 -9.60
C PRO A 128 15.66 5.71 -10.80
N GLN A 129 15.25 4.89 -11.78
CA GLN A 129 14.55 5.35 -12.96
C GLN A 129 13.11 4.86 -13.05
N ARG A 130 12.29 5.67 -13.74
CA ARG A 130 10.92 5.37 -14.15
C ARG A 130 10.78 5.50 -15.66
N ILE A 131 9.95 4.64 -16.24
CA ILE A 131 9.50 4.70 -17.64
C ILE A 131 7.98 4.66 -17.63
N ARG A 132 7.32 5.55 -18.37
CA ARG A 132 5.86 5.55 -18.59
C ARG A 132 5.55 5.28 -20.05
N ASP A 133 4.29 4.93 -20.33
CA ASP A 133 3.78 4.66 -21.68
C ASP A 133 4.56 3.57 -22.43
N ALA A 134 5.22 2.67 -21.71
CA ALA A 134 6.05 1.64 -22.31
C ALA A 134 5.20 0.46 -22.82
N ARG A 135 5.75 -0.31 -23.76
CA ARG A 135 5.23 -1.60 -24.20
C ARG A 135 6.29 -2.67 -24.12
N LEU A 136 5.97 -3.79 -23.50
CA LEU A 136 6.82 -4.97 -23.50
C LEU A 136 6.57 -5.75 -24.80
N ALA A 137 7.63 -6.09 -25.53
CA ALA A 137 7.52 -6.95 -26.70
C ALA A 137 6.99 -8.35 -26.31
N PRO A 138 6.29 -9.08 -27.19
CA PRO A 138 5.68 -10.38 -26.86
C PRO A 138 6.65 -11.44 -26.30
N GLU A 139 7.92 -11.37 -26.69
CA GLU A 139 9.00 -12.25 -26.20
C GLU A 139 9.48 -11.91 -24.79
N GLY A 140 9.12 -10.74 -24.25
CA GLY A 140 9.54 -10.26 -22.94
C GLY A 140 11.02 -9.87 -22.84
N LYS A 141 11.68 -9.58 -23.97
CA LYS A 141 13.13 -9.27 -24.05
C LYS A 141 13.45 -7.86 -24.52
N GLU A 142 12.45 -7.12 -24.96
CA GLU A 142 12.60 -5.76 -25.49
C GLU A 142 11.48 -4.89 -24.93
N LEU A 143 11.83 -3.68 -24.54
CA LEU A 143 10.92 -2.64 -24.08
C LEU A 143 10.89 -1.53 -25.13
N VAL A 144 9.70 -1.18 -25.59
CA VAL A 144 9.47 -0.07 -26.51
C VAL A 144 8.92 1.10 -25.71
N ALA A 145 9.66 2.21 -25.66
CA ALA A 145 9.23 3.45 -25.03
C ALA A 145 9.35 4.61 -26.04
N SER A 146 8.95 5.82 -25.64
CA SER A 146 9.06 7.00 -26.51
C SER A 146 10.50 7.35 -26.92
N SER A 147 11.50 6.87 -26.18
CA SER A 147 12.93 7.00 -26.52
C SER A 147 13.41 5.97 -27.56
N GLY A 148 12.55 5.02 -27.95
CA GLY A 148 12.88 3.89 -28.82
C GLY A 148 12.85 2.54 -28.09
N ALA A 149 13.21 1.50 -28.83
CA ALA A 149 13.32 0.14 -28.33
C ALA A 149 14.66 -0.07 -27.60
N MET A 150 14.63 -0.81 -26.50
CA MET A 150 15.83 -1.19 -25.75
C MET A 150 15.72 -2.61 -25.21
N PRO A 151 16.85 -3.32 -25.01
CA PRO A 151 16.83 -4.62 -24.35
C PRO A 151 16.22 -4.51 -22.95
N PHE A 152 15.48 -5.53 -22.57
CA PHE A 152 14.72 -5.58 -21.34
C PHE A 152 15.04 -6.84 -20.55
N LYS A 153 15.19 -6.69 -19.24
CA LYS A 153 15.32 -7.79 -18.29
C LYS A 153 14.53 -7.49 -17.04
N PHE A 154 13.99 -8.53 -16.42
CA PHE A 154 13.60 -8.46 -15.02
C PHE A 154 14.85 -8.48 -14.13
N VAL A 155 14.75 -7.86 -12.95
CA VAL A 155 15.75 -8.01 -11.88
C VAL A 155 15.98 -9.50 -11.57
N PRO A 156 17.10 -9.91 -10.97
CA PRO A 156 17.24 -11.30 -10.52
C PRO A 156 16.19 -11.66 -9.46
N LYS A 157 15.66 -12.88 -9.57
CA LYS A 157 14.77 -13.48 -8.58
C LYS A 157 15.54 -13.79 -7.29
N ILE A 158 15.00 -13.40 -6.14
CA ILE A 158 15.49 -13.87 -4.83
C ILE A 158 15.21 -15.37 -4.70
N ALA A 159 16.18 -16.15 -4.26
CA ALA A 159 16.10 -17.62 -4.24
C ALA A 159 14.86 -18.17 -3.51
N LEU A 160 14.42 -17.51 -2.44
CA LEU A 160 13.25 -17.90 -1.65
C LEU A 160 11.91 -17.46 -2.25
N ASN A 161 11.91 -16.57 -3.25
CA ASN A 161 10.66 -16.11 -3.85
C ASN A 161 9.98 -17.25 -4.62
N ARG A 162 8.71 -17.52 -4.33
CA ARG A 162 7.92 -18.54 -5.02
C ARG A 162 6.98 -17.97 -6.09
N SER A 163 6.76 -16.67 -6.07
CA SER A 163 5.84 -15.96 -6.96
C SER A 163 6.63 -14.89 -7.71
N TYR A 164 7.22 -15.32 -8.82
CA TYR A 164 8.08 -14.48 -9.66
C TYR A 164 7.56 -14.46 -11.09
N ALA A 165 7.87 -13.41 -11.82
CA ALA A 165 7.45 -13.26 -13.20
C ALA A 165 7.88 -14.45 -14.08
N ASP A 166 6.96 -14.88 -14.92
CA ASP A 166 7.10 -16.01 -15.84
C ASP A 166 6.51 -15.68 -17.23
N ALA A 167 6.33 -16.70 -18.08
CA ALA A 167 5.76 -16.52 -19.40
C ALA A 167 4.30 -16.00 -19.39
N SER A 168 3.51 -16.33 -18.36
CA SER A 168 2.14 -15.81 -18.24
C SER A 168 2.14 -14.32 -17.87
N SER A 169 3.10 -13.91 -17.04
CA SER A 169 3.33 -12.52 -16.65
C SER A 169 3.71 -11.67 -17.86
N ILE A 170 4.61 -12.18 -18.73
CA ILE A 170 5.00 -11.52 -19.97
C ILE A 170 3.78 -11.31 -20.88
N LYS A 171 2.96 -12.35 -21.10
CA LYS A 171 1.73 -12.23 -21.90
C LYS A 171 0.77 -11.17 -21.35
N PHE A 172 0.60 -11.16 -20.03
CA PHE A 172 -0.25 -10.18 -19.35
C PHE A 172 0.25 -8.75 -19.59
N PHE A 173 1.54 -8.48 -19.38
CA PHE A 173 2.12 -7.14 -19.54
C PHE A 173 2.29 -6.70 -21.00
N ALA A 174 2.62 -7.60 -21.92
CA ALA A 174 2.80 -7.26 -23.33
C ALA A 174 1.51 -6.74 -24.00
N SER A 175 0.34 -7.05 -23.43
CA SER A 175 -0.97 -6.65 -23.95
C SER A 175 -1.38 -5.22 -23.62
N ARG A 176 -0.59 -4.46 -22.86
CA ARG A 176 -1.04 -3.21 -22.23
C ARG A 176 0.06 -2.15 -22.05
N PRO A 177 -0.30 -0.87 -21.85
CA PRO A 177 0.63 0.15 -21.40
C PRO A 177 1.20 -0.14 -20.02
N LEU A 178 2.50 0.16 -19.85
CA LEU A 178 3.24 -0.13 -18.64
C LEU A 178 3.97 1.11 -18.15
N MET A 179 3.92 1.29 -16.84
CA MET A 179 4.86 2.09 -16.07
C MET A 179 5.84 1.14 -15.39
N LEU A 180 7.14 1.43 -15.47
CA LEU A 180 8.19 0.59 -14.92
C LEU A 180 9.09 1.38 -14.01
N ARG A 181 9.51 0.75 -12.91
CA ARG A 181 10.65 1.19 -12.10
C ARG A 181 11.81 0.25 -12.34
N GLY A 182 13.02 0.79 -12.49
CA GLY A 182 14.19 -0.04 -12.76
C GLY A 182 15.48 0.75 -12.86
N THR A 183 16.52 0.03 -13.28
CA THR A 183 17.85 0.58 -13.51
C THR A 183 18.19 0.49 -15.00
N LEU A 184 18.51 1.63 -15.61
CA LEU A 184 19.11 1.65 -16.95
C LEU A 184 20.60 1.29 -16.86
N THR A 185 21.02 0.25 -17.58
CA THR A 185 22.42 -0.18 -17.70
C THR A 185 22.86 -0.13 -19.16
N PRO A 186 24.17 -0.28 -19.47
CA PRO A 186 24.64 -0.38 -20.86
C PRO A 186 23.99 -1.53 -21.64
N GLU A 187 23.56 -2.59 -20.95
CA GLU A 187 22.92 -3.77 -21.55
C GLU A 187 21.41 -3.64 -21.71
N GLY A 188 20.80 -2.53 -21.28
CA GLY A 188 19.36 -2.28 -21.37
C GLY A 188 18.71 -1.91 -20.04
N PHE A 189 17.38 -2.01 -19.99
CA PHE A 189 16.61 -1.69 -18.80
C PHE A 189 16.36 -2.93 -17.94
N VAL A 190 16.78 -2.87 -16.68
CA VAL A 190 16.54 -3.91 -15.68
C VAL A 190 15.39 -3.47 -14.79
N ALA A 191 14.19 -4.00 -15.05
CA ALA A 191 12.99 -3.66 -14.29
C ALA A 191 12.99 -4.29 -12.90
N ARG A 192 12.67 -3.48 -11.91
CA ARG A 192 12.41 -3.86 -10.52
C ARG A 192 10.91 -4.00 -10.26
N SER A 193 10.09 -3.12 -10.85
CA SER A 193 8.63 -3.14 -10.73
C SER A 193 8.00 -2.91 -12.10
N VAL A 194 6.88 -3.58 -12.37
CA VAL A 194 6.15 -3.51 -13.65
C VAL A 194 4.67 -3.29 -13.38
N TRP A 195 4.18 -2.08 -13.67
CA TRP A 195 2.85 -1.62 -13.31
C TRP A 195 1.99 -1.39 -14.56
N PRO A 196 0.82 -2.05 -14.67
CA PRO A 196 -0.15 -1.73 -15.70
C PRO A 196 -0.72 -0.32 -15.54
N GLU A 197 -0.59 0.53 -16.56
CA GLU A 197 -1.13 1.90 -16.49
C GLU A 197 -2.65 1.95 -16.58
N ASP A 198 -3.29 0.87 -17.06
CA ASP A 198 -4.74 0.70 -17.04
C ASP A 198 -5.30 0.40 -15.64
N PHE A 199 -4.46 0.23 -14.62
CA PHE A 199 -4.87 0.18 -13.21
C PHE A 199 -5.09 1.61 -12.70
N ALA A 200 -6.10 2.26 -13.27
CA ALA A 200 -6.39 3.67 -13.08
C ALA A 200 -7.66 3.90 -12.26
N PHE A 201 -7.59 4.92 -11.42
CA PHE A 201 -8.67 5.46 -10.60
C PHE A 201 -8.95 6.89 -11.05
N GLY A 202 -10.13 7.15 -11.60
CA GLY A 202 -10.45 8.47 -12.13
C GLY A 202 -10.04 8.66 -13.60
N PRO A 203 -10.01 9.90 -14.10
CA PRO A 203 -10.18 11.17 -13.36
C PRO A 203 -11.61 11.44 -12.88
N ASP A 204 -12.59 10.73 -13.47
CA ASP A 204 -14.01 10.78 -13.11
C ASP A 204 -14.42 9.60 -12.24
N ALA A 205 -15.55 9.73 -11.55
CA ALA A 205 -16.06 8.67 -10.70
C ALA A 205 -16.26 7.33 -11.44
N PRO A 206 -15.70 6.20 -10.93
CA PRO A 206 -16.08 4.88 -11.40
C PRO A 206 -17.56 4.62 -11.18
N ALA A 207 -18.09 3.64 -11.89
CA ALA A 207 -19.49 3.25 -11.81
C ALA A 207 -19.93 2.99 -10.36
N THR A 208 -21.12 3.51 -10.01
CA THR A 208 -21.73 3.27 -8.71
C THR A 208 -22.16 1.81 -8.58
N ARG A 209 -21.91 1.25 -7.40
CA ARG A 209 -22.35 -0.08 -7.02
C ARG A 209 -23.14 -0.03 -5.72
N ALA A 210 -24.29 -0.70 -5.70
CA ALA A 210 -25.06 -0.86 -4.48
C ALA A 210 -24.29 -1.74 -3.48
N LEU A 211 -24.31 -1.33 -2.21
CA LEU A 211 -23.75 -2.14 -1.13
C LEU A 211 -24.54 -3.45 -0.98
N PRO A 212 -23.86 -4.57 -0.70
CA PRO A 212 -24.54 -5.79 -0.27
C PRO A 212 -25.44 -5.55 0.94
N ALA A 213 -26.47 -6.39 1.09
CA ALA A 213 -27.38 -6.32 2.24
C ALA A 213 -26.65 -6.60 3.56
N GLY A 214 -27.15 -6.02 4.65
CA GLY A 214 -26.57 -6.14 5.99
C GLY A 214 -26.11 -4.78 6.54
N ASP A 215 -25.45 -4.80 7.69
CA ASP A 215 -24.74 -3.62 8.18
C ASP A 215 -23.47 -3.33 7.34
N ALA A 216 -22.87 -2.15 7.52
CA ALA A 216 -21.73 -1.74 6.74
C ALA A 216 -20.51 -2.67 6.88
N THR A 217 -20.27 -3.25 8.06
CA THR A 217 -19.16 -4.19 8.29
C THR A 217 -19.37 -5.48 7.51
N GLN A 218 -20.61 -6.01 7.51
CA GLN A 218 -21.00 -7.20 6.77
C GLN A 218 -20.94 -6.95 5.25
N ALA A 219 -21.42 -5.79 4.80
CA ALA A 219 -21.34 -5.39 3.41
C ALA A 219 -19.89 -5.35 2.90
N MET A 220 -18.97 -4.76 3.66
CA MET A 220 -17.54 -4.75 3.31
C MET A 220 -16.94 -6.16 3.28
N ARG A 221 -17.29 -7.00 4.26
CA ARG A 221 -16.86 -8.41 4.28
C ARG A 221 -17.33 -9.16 3.03
N THR A 222 -18.59 -8.98 2.65
CA THR A 222 -19.15 -9.60 1.44
C THR A 222 -18.39 -9.11 0.19
N LEU A 223 -18.15 -7.81 0.06
CA LEU A 223 -17.38 -7.26 -1.07
C LEU A 223 -15.96 -7.84 -1.15
N MET A 224 -15.26 -8.01 -0.02
CA MET A 224 -13.91 -8.62 -0.02
C MET A 224 -13.91 -10.11 -0.42
N ARG A 225 -15.02 -10.82 -0.21
CA ARG A 225 -15.12 -12.28 -0.38
C ARG A 225 -15.90 -12.70 -1.63
N GLU A 226 -16.42 -11.76 -2.39
CA GLU A 226 -17.27 -12.06 -3.54
C GLU A 226 -16.51 -12.70 -4.70
N MET A 227 -15.24 -12.33 -4.86
CA MET A 227 -14.43 -12.79 -5.97
C MET A 227 -13.83 -14.16 -5.65
N PRO A 228 -13.92 -15.14 -6.57
CA PRO A 228 -13.29 -16.44 -6.38
C PRO A 228 -11.80 -16.30 -6.04
N GLN A 229 -11.31 -17.08 -5.07
CA GLN A 229 -9.91 -17.03 -4.62
C GLN A 229 -9.48 -15.60 -4.20
N GLY A 230 -10.41 -14.86 -3.58
CA GLY A 230 -10.22 -13.47 -3.17
C GLY A 230 -9.97 -12.48 -4.31
N GLY A 231 -10.14 -12.89 -5.57
CA GLY A 231 -9.88 -12.05 -6.72
C GLY A 231 -8.44 -12.09 -7.24
N ALA A 232 -7.60 -13.04 -6.80
CA ALA A 232 -6.20 -13.15 -7.21
C ALA A 232 -6.00 -13.27 -8.74
N GLN A 233 -7.01 -13.79 -9.46
CA GLN A 233 -7.00 -13.92 -10.93
C GLN A 233 -8.03 -13.00 -11.61
N SER A 234 -8.66 -12.11 -10.85
CA SER A 234 -9.71 -11.23 -11.37
C SER A 234 -9.11 -10.01 -12.07
N PRO A 235 -9.82 -9.43 -13.05
CA PRO A 235 -9.39 -8.16 -13.62
C PRO A 235 -9.41 -7.06 -12.56
N TYR A 236 -8.59 -6.03 -12.79
CA TYR A 236 -8.69 -4.79 -12.04
C TYR A 236 -10.11 -4.23 -12.09
N ALA A 237 -10.61 -3.75 -10.96
CA ALA A 237 -11.93 -3.13 -10.87
C ALA A 237 -11.93 -2.00 -9.85
N ALA A 238 -12.58 -0.88 -10.19
CA ALA A 238 -12.86 0.22 -9.29
C ALA A 238 -14.35 0.56 -9.33
N MET A 239 -14.95 0.79 -8.15
CA MET A 239 -16.39 1.01 -8.02
C MET A 239 -16.74 1.97 -6.90
N THR A 240 -17.65 2.88 -7.19
CA THR A 240 -18.15 3.87 -6.23
C THR A 240 -19.14 3.21 -5.27
N LEU A 241 -18.82 3.17 -3.97
CA LEU A 241 -19.68 2.61 -2.92
C LEU A 241 -20.63 3.66 -2.32
N TRP A 242 -20.17 4.90 -2.22
CA TRP A 242 -20.95 6.03 -1.73
C TRP A 242 -20.41 7.34 -2.31
N GLN A 243 -21.30 8.26 -2.67
CA GLN A 243 -20.97 9.59 -3.15
C GLN A 243 -21.91 10.64 -2.52
N ARG A 244 -21.38 11.82 -2.23
CA ARG A 244 -22.18 12.94 -1.69
C ARG A 244 -23.20 13.38 -2.75
N PRO A 245 -24.49 13.57 -2.39
CA PRO A 245 -25.46 14.14 -3.33
C PRO A 245 -24.98 15.48 -3.91
N GLY A 246 -25.05 15.62 -5.24
CA GLY A 246 -24.62 16.83 -5.94
C GLY A 246 -23.11 16.95 -6.23
N ASP A 247 -22.29 15.96 -5.83
CA ASP A 247 -20.88 15.93 -6.23
C ASP A 247 -20.76 15.74 -7.75
N THR A 248 -19.97 16.58 -8.41
CA THR A 248 -19.79 16.58 -9.87
C THR A 248 -18.95 15.42 -10.37
N GLY A 249 -18.34 14.62 -9.48
CA GLY A 249 -17.54 13.45 -9.85
C GLY A 249 -16.16 13.77 -10.43
N LYS A 250 -15.73 15.04 -10.39
CA LYS A 250 -14.42 15.48 -10.89
C LYS A 250 -13.39 15.45 -9.77
N TRP A 251 -12.34 14.63 -9.91
CA TRP A 251 -11.43 14.37 -8.79
C TRP A 251 -9.99 14.78 -9.00
N VAL A 252 -9.59 15.20 -10.21
CA VAL A 252 -8.21 15.59 -10.48
C VAL A 252 -7.67 16.55 -9.42
N GLY A 253 -6.52 16.20 -8.82
CA GLY A 253 -5.86 16.95 -7.75
C GLY A 253 -6.41 16.70 -6.35
N LYS A 254 -7.61 16.11 -6.21
CA LYS A 254 -8.21 15.83 -4.90
C LYS A 254 -7.32 14.86 -4.10
N PRO A 255 -7.12 15.13 -2.81
CA PRO A 255 -6.38 14.25 -1.93
C PRO A 255 -7.17 12.98 -1.65
N VAL A 256 -6.44 11.88 -1.48
CA VAL A 256 -7.01 10.58 -1.12
C VAL A 256 -6.44 10.06 0.17
N LEU A 257 -7.29 9.39 0.95
CA LEU A 257 -6.93 8.52 2.04
C LEU A 257 -7.44 7.12 1.71
N GLY A 258 -6.53 6.16 1.61
CA GLY A 258 -6.85 4.76 1.30
C GLY A 258 -6.51 3.83 2.45
N LEU A 259 -7.24 2.73 2.55
CA LEU A 259 -6.97 1.61 3.45
C LEU A 259 -6.86 0.35 2.60
N MET A 260 -5.71 -0.30 2.64
CA MET A 260 -5.42 -1.46 1.82
C MET A 260 -5.33 -2.72 2.68
N VAL A 261 -5.97 -3.77 2.19
CA VAL A 261 -5.85 -5.13 2.72
C VAL A 261 -5.33 -6.02 1.60
N ASN A 262 -4.24 -6.72 1.88
CA ASN A 262 -3.75 -7.79 1.01
C ASN A 262 -3.99 -9.12 1.70
N GLY A 263 -4.34 -10.16 0.93
CA GLY A 263 -4.63 -11.50 1.43
C GLY A 263 -3.53 -12.11 2.30
N ALA A 264 -3.73 -13.33 2.76
CA ALA A 264 -2.64 -14.20 3.22
C ALA A 264 -2.15 -15.07 2.05
N GLN A 265 -1.12 -15.86 2.32
CA GLN A 265 -0.46 -16.71 1.34
C GLN A 265 -1.04 -18.13 1.43
N GLY A 266 -1.82 -18.56 0.43
CA GLY A 266 -2.32 -19.95 0.25
C GLY A 266 -3.74 -20.24 0.78
N ASP A 267 -4.54 -20.91 -0.07
CA ASP A 267 -5.72 -21.81 0.08
C ASP A 267 -6.69 -21.76 1.28
N ASP A 268 -6.61 -20.81 2.19
CA ASP A 268 -7.61 -20.68 3.26
C ASP A 268 -8.51 -19.46 3.00
N ASP A 269 -9.79 -19.73 2.72
CA ASP A 269 -10.84 -18.71 2.54
C ASP A 269 -11.05 -17.86 3.82
N GLU A 270 -10.52 -18.27 4.98
CA GLU A 270 -10.47 -17.43 6.18
C GLU A 270 -9.30 -16.43 6.18
N ALA A 271 -8.41 -16.52 5.20
CA ALA A 271 -7.15 -15.77 5.11
C ALA A 271 -7.22 -14.56 4.16
N HIS A 272 -8.41 -13.98 3.97
CA HIS A 272 -8.54 -12.64 3.40
C HIS A 272 -8.05 -11.61 4.43
N GLY A 273 -6.83 -11.09 4.23
CA GLY A 273 -6.26 -9.98 4.99
C GLY A 273 -5.07 -10.34 5.86
N GLY A 274 -3.94 -10.69 5.24
CA GLY A 274 -2.65 -10.94 5.91
C GLY A 274 -1.77 -9.69 6.05
N HIS A 275 -2.13 -8.56 5.44
CA HIS A 275 -1.45 -7.28 5.65
C HIS A 275 -2.43 -6.10 5.53
N PHE A 276 -2.27 -5.09 6.38
CA PHE A 276 -3.01 -3.82 6.35
C PHE A 276 -2.07 -2.64 6.11
N ALA A 277 -2.44 -1.68 5.27
CA ALA A 277 -1.66 -0.46 5.06
C ALA A 277 -2.56 0.77 4.86
N ILE A 278 -2.07 1.93 5.28
CA ILE A 278 -2.70 3.22 5.00
C ILE A 278 -2.02 3.83 3.77
N VAL A 279 -2.83 4.32 2.84
CA VAL A 279 -2.40 4.91 1.58
C VAL A 279 -2.75 6.39 1.57
N THR A 280 -1.84 7.26 1.12
CA THR A 280 -2.17 8.68 0.84
C THR A 280 -1.71 9.08 -0.55
N GLY A 281 -2.42 10.01 -1.17
CA GLY A 281 -2.12 10.38 -2.55
C GLY A 281 -2.98 11.50 -3.09
N ARG A 282 -2.89 11.70 -4.40
CA ARG A 282 -3.76 12.60 -5.17
C ARG A 282 -4.26 11.90 -6.42
N VAL A 283 -5.51 12.12 -6.76
CA VAL A 283 -6.06 11.66 -8.05
C VAL A 283 -5.36 12.42 -9.17
N GLN A 284 -4.74 11.69 -10.09
CA GLN A 284 -4.02 12.28 -11.21
C GLN A 284 -4.97 12.55 -12.39
N ALA A 285 -4.56 13.41 -13.31
CA ALA A 285 -5.37 13.76 -14.49
C ALA A 285 -5.62 12.56 -15.42
N ASP A 286 -4.67 11.63 -15.46
CA ASP A 286 -4.73 10.36 -16.19
C ASP A 286 -5.35 9.21 -15.36
N GLY A 287 -5.79 9.50 -14.14
CA GLY A 287 -6.29 8.51 -13.19
C GLY A 287 -5.20 7.60 -12.59
N SER A 288 -3.93 7.83 -12.87
CA SER A 288 -2.85 6.97 -12.35
C SER A 288 -2.79 7.00 -10.81
N ILE A 289 -2.57 5.82 -10.23
CA ILE A 289 -2.45 5.64 -8.76
C ILE A 289 -1.10 5.07 -8.33
N GLY A 290 -0.24 4.66 -9.27
CA GLY A 290 1.02 3.99 -8.96
C GLY A 290 1.95 4.82 -8.05
N ASP A 291 1.83 6.15 -8.11
CA ASP A 291 2.61 7.06 -7.28
C ASP A 291 1.97 7.35 -5.90
N TRP A 292 0.80 6.79 -5.56
CA TRP A 292 0.24 6.90 -4.21
C TRP A 292 1.16 6.23 -3.19
N LEU A 293 1.25 6.80 -1.99
CA LEU A 293 2.20 6.36 -0.99
C LEU A 293 1.53 5.40 -0.02
N VAL A 294 1.97 4.15 -0.02
CA VAL A 294 1.55 3.09 0.90
C VAL A 294 2.49 3.09 2.10
N ASN A 295 1.93 3.22 3.30
CA ASN A 295 2.68 3.14 4.53
C ASN A 295 2.63 1.70 5.03
N ASN A 296 3.67 0.91 4.69
CA ASN A 296 3.77 -0.50 5.08
C ASN A 296 4.57 -0.67 6.39
N PHE A 297 4.19 -1.68 7.17
CA PHE A 297 4.87 -2.03 8.42
C PHE A 297 5.15 -3.52 8.45
N TYR A 298 6.45 -3.86 8.38
CA TYR A 298 6.98 -5.20 8.57
C TYR A 298 8.03 -5.15 9.67
N SER A 299 8.36 -6.30 10.26
CA SER A 299 9.44 -6.37 11.24
C SER A 299 10.76 -5.87 10.63
N LEU A 300 11.46 -5.01 11.35
CA LEU A 300 12.82 -4.57 11.00
C LEU A 300 13.91 -5.52 11.54
N ASP A 301 13.52 -6.46 12.40
CA ASP A 301 14.43 -7.35 13.13
C ASP A 301 14.63 -8.71 12.45
N VAL A 302 13.96 -8.93 11.33
CA VAL A 302 14.04 -10.17 10.55
C VAL A 302 14.24 -9.79 9.08
N GLU A 303 15.22 -10.43 8.44
CA GLU A 303 15.37 -10.32 6.99
C GLU A 303 14.14 -10.97 6.32
N SER A 304 13.36 -10.14 5.63
CA SER A 304 12.20 -10.63 4.87
C SER A 304 12.68 -11.54 3.74
N GLU A 305 12.10 -12.73 3.62
CA GLU A 305 12.36 -13.66 2.49
C GLU A 305 12.06 -13.03 1.12
N LYS A 306 11.30 -11.93 1.10
CA LYS A 306 10.89 -11.17 -0.09
C LYS A 306 11.65 -9.84 -0.23
N GLY A 307 12.59 -9.55 0.67
CA GLY A 307 13.36 -8.31 0.69
C GLY A 307 12.54 -7.07 1.05
N ILE A 308 11.40 -7.23 1.74
CA ILE A 308 10.56 -6.10 2.16
C ILE A 308 11.18 -5.41 3.37
N ILE A 309 11.33 -4.08 3.29
CA ILE A 309 11.71 -3.22 4.40
C ILE A 309 10.55 -2.25 4.68
N ALA A 310 10.25 -2.00 5.95
CA ALA A 310 9.16 -1.12 6.33
C ALA A 310 9.47 0.34 5.95
N ALA A 311 8.63 0.98 5.15
CA ALA A 311 8.75 2.38 4.75
C ALA A 311 7.46 2.91 4.10
N PRO A 312 7.31 4.23 3.98
CA PRO A 312 6.47 4.79 2.93
C PRO A 312 7.03 4.37 1.57
N VAL A 313 6.19 3.77 0.73
CA VAL A 313 6.57 3.18 -0.54
C VAL A 313 5.52 3.50 -1.62
N PRO A 314 5.89 3.87 -2.85
CA PRO A 314 4.94 4.05 -3.94
C PRO A 314 4.11 2.79 -4.20
N LEU A 315 2.83 2.95 -4.56
CA LEU A 315 1.87 1.86 -4.71
C LEU A 315 2.30 0.84 -5.77
N ASP A 316 2.87 1.33 -6.87
CA ASP A 316 3.42 0.48 -7.92
C ASP A 316 4.57 -0.40 -7.41
N ASN A 317 5.43 0.15 -6.55
CA ASN A 317 6.48 -0.63 -5.90
C ASN A 317 5.87 -1.61 -4.88
N TYR A 318 4.94 -1.15 -4.06
CA TYR A 318 4.30 -1.95 -3.03
C TYR A 318 3.57 -3.19 -3.56
N LEU A 319 2.89 -3.05 -4.70
CA LEU A 319 2.11 -4.12 -5.31
C LEU A 319 2.88 -4.89 -6.39
N ALA A 320 3.72 -4.22 -7.18
CA ALA A 320 4.28 -4.78 -8.41
C ALA A 320 5.82 -4.89 -8.44
N ASP A 321 6.52 -4.66 -7.33
CA ASP A 321 7.92 -5.11 -7.20
C ASP A 321 8.02 -6.62 -7.45
N LEU A 322 8.89 -7.04 -8.36
CA LEU A 322 9.01 -8.42 -8.81
C LEU A 322 9.41 -9.41 -7.71
N ASN A 323 10.07 -8.94 -6.65
CA ASN A 323 10.44 -9.76 -5.49
C ASN A 323 9.56 -9.49 -4.27
N ALA A 324 9.19 -8.25 -4.03
CA ALA A 324 8.56 -7.78 -2.80
C ALA A 324 7.07 -7.41 -2.93
N GLY A 325 6.56 -7.32 -4.15
CA GLY A 325 5.24 -6.75 -4.46
C GLY A 325 4.09 -7.65 -3.98
N GLN A 326 3.16 -7.10 -3.21
CA GLN A 326 2.06 -7.90 -2.64
C GLN A 326 1.13 -8.49 -3.69
N GLY A 327 0.96 -7.79 -4.83
CA GLY A 327 0.05 -8.19 -5.90
C GLY A 327 0.47 -9.47 -6.63
N TRP A 328 1.74 -9.89 -6.51
CA TRP A 328 2.27 -11.10 -7.15
C TRP A 328 1.81 -12.40 -6.51
N TYR A 329 1.37 -12.35 -5.25
CA TYR A 329 1.10 -13.57 -4.48
C TYR A 329 -0.14 -13.49 -3.61
N ARG A 330 -0.83 -12.34 -3.58
CA ARG A 330 -2.06 -12.16 -2.79
C ARG A 330 -3.08 -11.28 -3.52
N PRO A 331 -4.37 -11.57 -3.38
CA PRO A 331 -5.41 -10.60 -3.75
C PRO A 331 -5.29 -9.35 -2.90
N SER A 332 -5.59 -8.19 -3.49
CA SER A 332 -5.48 -6.89 -2.84
C SER A 332 -6.79 -6.11 -3.00
N THR A 333 -7.33 -5.60 -1.89
CA THR A 333 -8.49 -4.71 -1.86
C THR A 333 -8.09 -3.40 -1.22
N MET A 334 -8.46 -2.28 -1.83
CA MET A 334 -8.21 -0.94 -1.32
C MET A 334 -9.53 -0.19 -1.22
N LEU A 335 -9.86 0.27 -0.02
CA LEU A 335 -10.89 1.26 0.21
C LEU A 335 -10.28 2.64 0.02
N VAL A 336 -10.91 3.52 -0.76
CA VAL A 336 -10.41 4.86 -1.06
C VAL A 336 -11.46 5.90 -0.68
N ALA A 337 -11.06 6.84 0.17
CA ALA A 337 -11.78 8.06 0.43
C ALA A 337 -11.19 9.21 -0.41
N VAL A 338 -11.96 9.74 -1.37
CA VAL A 338 -11.61 11.00 -2.06
C VAL A 338 -12.14 12.15 -1.22
N LEU A 339 -11.24 13.03 -0.80
CA LEU A 339 -11.49 14.11 0.13
C LEU A 339 -11.65 15.44 -0.62
N GLU A 340 -12.40 16.35 -0.02
CA GLU A 340 -12.57 17.72 -0.54
C GLU A 340 -11.32 18.57 -0.27
N GLU A 341 -10.77 18.46 0.94
CA GLU A 341 -9.58 19.16 1.40
C GLU A 341 -8.47 18.19 1.83
N GLU A 342 -7.23 18.67 1.84
CA GLU A 342 -6.06 17.86 2.16
C GLU A 342 -5.81 17.65 3.65
N ARG A 343 -6.49 18.41 4.52
CA ARG A 343 -6.23 18.46 5.96
C ARG A 343 -6.10 17.08 6.60
N ALA A 344 -7.06 16.19 6.35
CA ALA A 344 -7.05 14.85 6.95
C ALA A 344 -5.92 13.96 6.38
N ALA A 345 -5.71 13.98 5.06
CA ALA A 345 -4.65 13.20 4.43
C ALA A 345 -3.25 13.68 4.87
N VAL A 346 -3.07 14.99 4.99
CA VAL A 346 -1.84 15.62 5.50
C VAL A 346 -1.58 15.24 6.95
N LEU A 347 -2.60 15.29 7.81
CA LEU A 347 -2.48 14.93 9.22
C LEU A 347 -2.09 13.45 9.37
N VAL A 348 -2.78 12.54 8.66
CA VAL A 348 -2.49 11.11 8.70
C VAL A 348 -1.08 10.80 8.19
N GLN A 349 -0.69 11.36 7.04
CA GLN A 349 0.64 11.09 6.50
C GLN A 349 1.75 11.65 7.40
N SER A 350 1.57 12.85 7.97
CA SER A 350 2.54 13.44 8.89
C SER A 350 2.70 12.61 10.17
N ALA A 351 1.59 12.06 10.69
CA ALA A 351 1.61 11.16 11.84
C ALA A 351 2.36 9.86 11.54
N LEU A 352 2.11 9.25 10.38
CA LEU A 352 2.80 8.03 9.95
C LEU A 352 4.30 8.26 9.79
N ASN A 353 4.73 9.42 9.28
CA ASN A 353 6.14 9.78 9.21
C ASN A 353 6.79 9.87 10.60
N ARG A 354 6.06 10.40 11.60
CA ARG A 354 6.48 10.43 13.01
C ARG A 354 6.60 9.01 13.57
N VAL A 355 5.63 8.13 13.27
CA VAL A 355 5.69 6.70 13.64
C VAL A 355 6.90 6.00 13.02
N TYR A 356 7.22 6.24 11.74
CA TYR A 356 8.42 5.66 11.10
C TYR A 356 9.71 6.07 11.81
N ASN A 357 9.81 7.33 12.26
CA ASN A 357 10.99 7.77 13.01
C ASN A 357 11.17 7.01 14.32
N GLN A 358 10.08 6.69 15.01
CA GLN A 358 10.11 5.87 16.22
C GLN A 358 10.39 4.39 15.91
N PHE A 359 9.82 3.89 14.81
CA PHE A 359 9.96 2.51 14.37
C PHE A 359 11.41 2.17 14.00
N TYR A 360 12.07 3.01 13.19
CA TYR A 360 13.49 2.81 12.83
C TYR A 360 14.44 2.89 14.03
N ARG A 361 14.00 3.46 15.16
CA ARG A 361 14.82 3.61 16.37
C ARG A 361 14.46 2.59 17.46
N HIS A 362 13.60 1.64 17.15
CA HIS A 362 13.07 0.65 18.09
C HIS A 362 12.37 1.25 19.32
N GLN A 363 11.90 2.50 19.25
CA GLN A 363 10.99 3.05 20.25
C GLN A 363 9.59 2.44 20.09
N LEU A 364 9.22 2.13 18.85
CA LEU A 364 8.13 1.22 18.51
C LEU A 364 8.75 -0.07 17.97
N VAL A 365 8.50 -1.19 18.63
CA VAL A 365 9.02 -2.51 18.23
C VAL A 365 7.92 -3.30 17.54
N TYR A 366 8.24 -4.07 16.50
CA TYR A 366 7.27 -4.93 15.84
C TYR A 366 7.04 -6.20 16.68
N TYR A 367 5.86 -6.33 17.25
CA TYR A 367 5.42 -7.54 17.96
C TYR A 367 4.08 -8.01 17.40
N HIS A 368 4.11 -9.12 16.66
CA HIS A 368 3.00 -9.51 15.78
C HIS A 368 1.60 -9.54 16.44
N PRO A 369 1.41 -10.01 17.70
CA PRO A 369 0.08 -10.03 18.29
C PRO A 369 -0.58 -8.66 18.48
N ASN A 370 0.18 -7.59 18.74
CA ASN A 370 -0.41 -6.30 19.15
C ASN A 370 0.34 -5.04 18.69
N GLN A 371 1.38 -5.20 17.88
CA GLN A 371 2.19 -4.18 17.23
C GLN A 371 2.56 -4.64 15.80
N ASN A 372 1.57 -5.19 15.09
CA ASN A 372 1.69 -5.54 13.67
C ASN A 372 1.21 -4.38 12.76
N CYS A 373 1.22 -4.61 11.45
CA CYS A 373 0.75 -3.63 10.47
C CYS A 373 -0.65 -3.06 10.73
N ALA A 374 -1.62 -3.90 11.14
CA ALA A 374 -2.97 -3.47 11.47
C ALA A 374 -2.97 -2.66 12.78
N SER A 375 -2.32 -3.16 13.84
CA SER A 375 -2.22 -2.47 15.13
C SER A 375 -1.62 -1.08 14.98
N ILE A 376 -0.45 -0.98 14.32
CA ILE A 376 0.27 0.28 14.16
C ILE A 376 -0.58 1.29 13.38
N SER A 377 -1.25 0.83 12.31
CA SER A 377 -2.10 1.69 11.49
C SER A 377 -3.34 2.16 12.26
N VAL A 378 -4.08 1.24 12.87
CA VAL A 378 -5.32 1.54 13.61
C VAL A 378 -5.04 2.38 14.85
N ASP A 379 -3.99 2.09 15.61
CA ASP A 379 -3.64 2.86 16.79
C ASP A 379 -3.14 4.26 16.41
N THR A 380 -2.52 4.45 15.23
CA THR A 380 -2.22 5.78 14.68
C THR A 380 -3.51 6.55 14.38
N LEU A 381 -4.49 5.93 13.71
CA LEU A 381 -5.77 6.60 13.41
C LEU A 381 -6.54 6.98 14.69
N ARG A 382 -6.59 6.07 15.67
CA ARG A 382 -7.20 6.32 16.99
C ARG A 382 -6.51 7.45 17.74
N ALA A 383 -5.17 7.48 17.75
CA ALA A 383 -4.40 8.58 18.36
C ALA A 383 -4.64 9.94 17.69
N LEU A 384 -5.06 9.96 16.43
CA LEU A 384 -5.45 11.18 15.72
C LEU A 384 -6.90 11.60 15.96
N GLY A 385 -7.67 10.82 16.72
CA GLY A 385 -9.07 11.09 17.05
C GLY A 385 -10.08 10.42 16.11
N TRP A 386 -9.64 9.61 15.15
CA TRP A 386 -10.57 8.77 14.39
C TRP A 386 -10.78 7.44 15.13
N ASP A 387 -11.90 7.37 15.84
CA ASP A 387 -12.28 6.17 16.59
C ASP A 387 -12.74 5.06 15.63
N VAL A 388 -11.78 4.27 15.14
CA VAL A 388 -12.05 2.98 14.50
C VAL A 388 -12.53 2.02 15.58
N PRO A 389 -13.80 1.58 15.58
CA PRO A 389 -14.38 0.84 16.69
C PRO A 389 -13.59 -0.42 17.03
N ALA A 390 -13.49 -0.74 18.32
CA ALA A 390 -12.92 -2.00 18.78
C ALA A 390 -13.95 -3.12 18.61
N ARG A 391 -13.53 -4.24 18.01
CA ARG A 391 -14.36 -5.45 17.89
C ARG A 391 -14.25 -6.35 19.14
N GLY A 392 -13.21 -6.11 19.94
CA GLY A 392 -12.88 -6.91 21.10
C GLY A 392 -11.98 -8.10 20.76
N PRO A 393 -11.54 -8.84 21.79
CA PRO A 393 -10.59 -9.94 21.61
C PRO A 393 -11.25 -11.22 21.09
N SER A 394 -10.46 -12.07 20.43
CA SER A 394 -10.93 -13.38 19.94
C SER A 394 -11.50 -14.26 21.06
N SER A 395 -10.81 -14.36 22.21
CA SER A 395 -11.39 -15.01 23.41
C SER A 395 -10.56 -14.74 24.68
N ARG A 396 -11.17 -14.06 25.67
CA ARG A 396 -10.51 -13.83 26.97
C ARG A 396 -10.39 -15.12 27.79
N VAL A 397 -11.40 -15.99 27.73
CA VAL A 397 -11.43 -17.23 28.51
C VAL A 397 -10.38 -18.22 28.00
N LEU A 398 -10.31 -18.41 26.67
CA LEU A 398 -9.29 -19.29 26.09
C LEU A 398 -7.88 -18.74 26.31
N ALA A 399 -7.67 -17.42 26.33
CA ALA A 399 -6.37 -16.84 26.65
C ALA A 399 -5.91 -17.29 28.04
N TRP A 400 -6.76 -17.10 29.07
CA TRP A 400 -6.42 -17.44 30.46
C TRP A 400 -6.26 -18.93 30.71
N LEU A 401 -7.09 -19.78 30.11
CA LEU A 401 -6.97 -21.24 30.24
C LEU A 401 -5.81 -21.80 29.43
N GLY A 402 -5.58 -21.25 28.24
CA GLY A 402 -4.52 -21.68 27.32
C GLY A 402 -3.12 -21.35 27.81
N TYR A 403 -2.94 -20.24 28.54
CA TYR A 403 -1.62 -19.83 29.03
C TYR A 403 -0.94 -20.90 29.93
N PRO A 404 -1.52 -21.34 31.07
CA PRO A 404 -0.87 -22.36 31.90
C PRO A 404 -0.73 -23.70 31.15
N PHE A 405 -1.71 -24.06 30.32
CA PHE A 405 -1.66 -25.29 29.53
C PHE A 405 -0.47 -25.30 28.55
N ILE A 406 -0.30 -24.25 27.75
CA ILE A 406 0.81 -24.14 26.79
C ILE A 406 2.15 -24.00 27.53
N ALA A 407 2.19 -23.23 28.63
CA ALA A 407 3.41 -23.07 29.43
C ALA A 407 3.92 -24.43 29.95
N LEU A 408 3.02 -25.30 30.41
CA LEU A 408 3.34 -26.65 30.88
C LEU A 408 3.65 -27.60 29.72
N LYS A 409 2.78 -27.65 28.69
CA LYS A 409 2.91 -28.59 27.57
C LYS A 409 4.16 -28.36 26.72
N ASP A 410 4.44 -27.10 26.41
CA ASP A 410 5.56 -26.71 25.54
C ASP A 410 6.80 -26.28 26.33
N MET A 411 6.72 -26.32 27.67
CA MET A 411 7.77 -25.86 28.59
C MET A 411 8.28 -24.46 28.23
N SER A 412 7.37 -23.56 27.82
CA SER A 412 7.73 -22.25 27.28
C SER A 412 6.73 -21.16 27.67
N ILE A 413 7.18 -20.25 28.53
CA ILE A 413 6.46 -19.02 28.88
C ILE A 413 6.31 -18.11 27.65
N GLY A 414 7.32 -18.06 26.78
CA GLY A 414 7.29 -17.26 25.55
C GLY A 414 6.16 -17.68 24.61
N LYS A 415 6.00 -18.99 24.37
CA LYS A 415 4.90 -19.52 23.54
C LYS A 415 3.54 -19.31 24.20
N ALA A 416 3.43 -19.50 25.52
CA ALA A 416 2.21 -19.24 26.27
C ALA A 416 1.78 -17.76 26.20
N LYS A 417 2.72 -16.84 26.41
CA LYS A 417 2.50 -15.40 26.26
C LYS A 417 2.07 -15.03 24.86
N LEU A 418 2.75 -15.56 23.84
CA LEU A 418 2.40 -15.31 22.44
C LEU A 418 0.95 -15.71 22.15
N ALA A 419 0.55 -16.93 22.53
CA ALA A 419 -0.82 -17.41 22.35
C ALA A 419 -1.85 -16.60 23.14
N PHE A 420 -1.53 -16.22 24.38
CA PHE A 420 -2.38 -15.36 25.19
C PHE A 420 -2.61 -14.01 24.54
N ASP A 421 -1.54 -13.35 24.06
CA ASP A 421 -1.65 -12.03 23.44
C ASP A 421 -2.45 -12.08 22.14
N TYR A 422 -2.31 -13.14 21.32
CA TYR A 422 -3.17 -13.35 20.15
C TYR A 422 -4.66 -13.43 20.52
N LEU A 423 -4.99 -14.15 21.57
CA LEU A 423 -6.37 -14.34 21.99
C LEU A 423 -6.96 -13.12 22.70
N ARG A 424 -6.11 -12.27 23.31
CA ARG A 424 -6.51 -11.07 24.09
C ARG A 424 -6.46 -9.77 23.31
N THR A 425 -5.81 -9.72 22.16
CA THR A 425 -5.73 -8.49 21.37
C THR A 425 -7.05 -8.24 20.64
N ASP A 426 -7.48 -6.98 20.64
CA ASP A 426 -8.62 -6.49 19.86
C ASP A 426 -8.48 -6.89 18.38
N GLN A 427 -9.53 -7.48 17.82
CA GLN A 427 -9.46 -8.03 16.47
C GLN A 427 -9.17 -6.97 15.41
N THR A 428 -9.55 -5.70 15.58
CA THR A 428 -9.18 -4.65 14.62
C THR A 428 -7.70 -4.25 14.71
N ARG A 429 -7.04 -4.52 15.84
CA ARG A 429 -5.59 -4.35 15.98
C ARG A 429 -4.85 -5.57 15.45
N LEU A 430 -5.44 -6.77 15.53
CA LEU A 430 -4.78 -8.02 15.15
C LEU A 430 -5.00 -8.38 13.66
N MET A 431 -6.23 -8.26 13.16
CA MET A 431 -6.68 -8.82 11.89
C MET A 431 -6.91 -7.70 10.85
N PRO A 432 -6.11 -7.62 9.77
CA PRO A 432 -6.28 -6.63 8.70
C PRO A 432 -7.70 -6.50 8.12
N ALA A 433 -8.40 -7.61 7.89
CA ALA A 433 -9.77 -7.56 7.39
C ALA A 433 -10.74 -6.93 8.40
N ALA A 434 -10.62 -7.26 9.68
CA ALA A 434 -11.45 -6.64 10.72
C ALA A 434 -11.18 -5.13 10.82
N ALA A 435 -9.92 -4.72 10.69
CA ALA A 435 -9.56 -3.31 10.64
C ALA A 435 -10.25 -2.57 9.47
N LEU A 436 -10.24 -3.16 8.27
CA LEU A 436 -10.90 -2.56 7.10
C LEU A 436 -12.42 -2.51 7.23
N GLU A 437 -13.04 -3.58 7.74
CA GLU A 437 -14.49 -3.66 7.95
C GLU A 437 -14.99 -2.57 8.90
N GLU A 438 -14.33 -2.40 10.06
CA GLU A 438 -14.72 -1.37 11.04
C GLU A 438 -14.40 0.05 10.55
N ALA A 439 -13.26 0.24 9.88
CA ALA A 439 -12.90 1.54 9.32
C ALA A 439 -13.86 1.95 8.18
N PHE A 440 -14.30 1.01 7.35
CA PHE A 440 -15.33 1.26 6.32
C PHE A 440 -16.66 1.67 6.96
N ALA A 441 -17.13 0.93 7.96
CA ALA A 441 -18.38 1.25 8.64
C ALA A 441 -18.33 2.64 9.29
N SER A 442 -17.21 2.97 9.94
CA SER A 442 -16.96 4.29 10.52
C SER A 442 -16.97 5.41 9.46
N LEU A 443 -16.24 5.23 8.34
CA LEU A 443 -16.23 6.20 7.22
C LEU A 443 -17.63 6.40 6.63
N LEU A 444 -18.39 5.32 6.42
CA LEU A 444 -19.71 5.39 5.83
C LEU A 444 -20.70 6.12 6.75
N ALA A 445 -20.61 5.89 8.06
CA ALA A 445 -21.41 6.61 9.06
C ALA A 445 -21.11 8.12 9.02
N LEU A 446 -19.82 8.50 9.02
CA LEU A 446 -19.38 9.89 8.90
C LEU A 446 -19.88 10.55 7.61
N ALA A 447 -19.74 9.84 6.49
CA ALA A 447 -20.16 10.34 5.19
C ALA A 447 -21.68 10.53 5.09
N SER A 448 -22.46 9.65 5.73
CA SER A 448 -23.92 9.65 5.68
C SER A 448 -24.59 10.57 6.70
N GLY A 449 -23.81 11.24 7.56
CA GLY A 449 -24.34 12.07 8.64
C GLY A 449 -25.16 11.30 9.67
N ALA A 450 -25.04 9.97 9.71
CA ALA A 450 -25.57 9.16 10.79
C ALA A 450 -24.77 9.50 12.05
N PRO A 451 -25.40 9.69 13.23
CA PRO A 451 -24.67 10.06 14.44
C PRO A 451 -23.60 9.00 14.72
N PRO A 452 -22.31 9.30 14.50
CA PRO A 452 -21.26 8.45 15.03
C PRO A 452 -21.16 8.81 16.54
N GLN A 453 -20.42 8.05 17.35
CA GLN A 453 -19.62 8.81 18.31
C GLN A 453 -18.67 9.63 17.43
N PRO A 454 -18.87 10.95 17.27
CA PRO A 454 -18.09 11.71 16.31
C PRO A 454 -16.61 11.49 16.59
N PRO A 455 -15.73 11.45 15.58
CA PRO A 455 -14.30 11.55 15.83
C PRO A 455 -14.09 12.75 16.75
N GLU A 456 -13.61 12.51 17.97
CA GLU A 456 -13.22 13.59 18.86
C GLU A 456 -11.80 14.00 18.46
N GLY A 457 -11.58 15.29 18.16
CA GLY A 457 -10.25 15.81 17.80
C GLY A 457 -10.13 16.31 16.37
N LYS A 458 -8.89 16.43 15.86
CA LYS A 458 -8.58 17.22 14.63
C LYS A 458 -8.93 16.51 13.31
N LEU A 459 -9.30 15.24 13.34
CA LEU A 459 -9.75 14.50 12.16
C LEU A 459 -11.23 14.72 11.82
N ALA A 460 -12.01 15.35 12.70
CA ALA A 460 -13.44 15.63 12.53
C ALA A 460 -13.75 16.71 11.49
#